data_AF-A0A223I2J0-F1
#
_entry.id   AF-A0A223I2J0-F1
#
_cell.length_a   1.000
_cell.length_b   1.000
_cell.length_c   1.000
_cell.angle_alpha   90.00
_cell.angle_beta   90.00
_cell.angle_gamma   90.00
#
_symmetry.space_group_name_H-M   'P 1'
#
loop_
_entity.id
_entity.type
_entity.pdbx_description
1 polymer ?
#
loop_
_entity_poly.entity_id
_entity_poly.type
_entity_poly.pdbx_seq_one_letter_code
_entity_poly.pdbx_strand_id
1 'polypeptide(L)' 'MKRITPNIYVDNCKEAIEYYREVFGGEIKNVQLADNVEMFKGHEGKIIHSELHINENCVLYFVDKLDNQKVVNNPELILD' A
#
# COMPACT_ATOMS: atom_id res chain seq x y z
N MET A 1 -7.37 18.10 8.98
CA MET A 1 -6.98 17.65 10.34
C MET A 1 -5.73 16.82 10.17
N LYS A 2 -4.65 17.06 10.92
CA LYS A 2 -3.39 16.34 10.73
C LYS A 2 -3.58 14.85 10.99
N ARG A 3 -3.02 13.98 10.15
CA ARG A 3 -3.12 12.52 10.29
C ARG A 3 -1.79 11.84 10.07
N ILE A 4 -1.63 10.69 10.72
CA ILE A 4 -0.50 9.79 10.52
C ILE A 4 -1.05 8.51 9.91
N THR A 5 -0.54 8.16 8.73
CA THR A 5 -1.00 7.01 7.95
C THR A 5 0.13 5.99 7.84
N PRO A 6 -0.06 4.75 8.34
CA PRO A 6 0.89 3.69 8.12
C PRO A 6 0.98 3.31 6.64
N ASN A 7 2.21 3.26 6.11
CA ASN A 7 2.54 2.75 4.79
C ASN A 7 3.27 1.42 4.93
N ILE A 8 2.61 0.36 4.48
CA ILE A 8 2.97 -1.03 4.75
C ILE A 8 3.50 -1.68 3.46
N TYR A 9 4.75 -2.11 3.51
CA TYR A 9 5.44 -2.76 2.40
C TYR A 9 5.30 -4.28 2.50
N VAL A 10 4.76 -4.91 1.44
CA VAL A 10 4.48 -6.36 1.40
C VAL A 10 4.94 -6.98 0.08
N ASP A 11 5.19 -8.29 0.05
CA ASP A 11 5.70 -8.96 -1.16
C ASP A 11 4.62 -9.17 -2.24
N ASN A 12 3.35 -9.27 -1.81
CA ASN A 12 2.16 -9.36 -2.65
C ASN A 12 1.06 -8.44 -2.10
N CYS A 13 1.04 -7.21 -2.58
CA CYS A 13 0.11 -6.18 -2.11
C CYS A 13 -1.34 -6.57 -2.36
N LYS A 14 -1.64 -7.15 -3.53
CA LYS A 14 -3.00 -7.57 -3.90
C LYS A 14 -3.58 -8.58 -2.91
N GLU A 15 -2.80 -9.58 -2.50
CA GLU A 15 -3.24 -10.59 -1.53
C GLU A 15 -3.36 -10.00 -0.13
N ALA A 16 -2.37 -9.21 0.30
CA ALA A 16 -2.35 -8.63 1.63
C ALA A 16 -3.52 -7.67 1.86
N ILE A 17 -3.79 -6.76 0.92
CA ILE A 17 -4.85 -5.74 1.10
C ILE A 17 -6.23 -6.38 1.11
N GLU A 18 -6.48 -7.41 0.29
CA GLU A 18 -7.74 -8.14 0.33
C GLU A 18 -7.89 -8.94 1.63
N TYR A 19 -6.83 -9.60 2.12
CA TYR A 19 -6.85 -10.25 3.43
C TYR A 19 -7.25 -9.28 4.55
N TYR A 20 -6.61 -8.10 4.61
CA TYR A 20 -6.92 -7.11 5.63
C TYR A 20 -8.31 -6.48 5.47
N ARG A 21 -8.78 -6.31 4.23
CA ARG A 21 -10.16 -5.89 3.96
C ARG A 21 -11.17 -6.95 4.42
N GLU A 22 -10.91 -8.24 4.23
CA GLU A 22 -11.77 -9.32 4.72
C GLU A 22 -11.82 -9.35 6.25
N VAL A 23 -10.69 -9.11 6.91
CA VAL A 23 -10.58 -9.13 8.38
C VAL A 23 -11.19 -7.89 9.03
N PHE A 24 -10.89 -6.70 8.51
CA PHE A 24 -11.28 -5.42 9.13
C PHE A 24 -12.47 -4.73 8.46
N GLY A 25 -12.92 -5.22 7.31
CA GLY A 25 -13.88 -4.54 6.45
C GLY A 25 -13.25 -3.36 5.70
N GLY A 26 -14.11 -2.46 5.22
CA GLY A 26 -13.69 -1.23 4.55
C GLY A 26 -13.64 -1.32 3.02
N GLU A 27 -13.12 -0.26 2.43
CA GLU A 27 -13.08 -0.06 0.98
C GLU A 27 -11.63 0.12 0.49
N ILE A 28 -11.25 -0.64 -0.55
CA ILE A 28 -9.98 -0.44 -1.23
C ILE A 28 -10.13 0.72 -2.23
N LYS A 29 -9.24 1.70 -2.14
CA LYS A 29 -9.24 2.92 -2.97
C LYS A 29 -7.84 3.23 -3.49
N ASN A 30 -7.80 4.09 -4.51
CA ASN A 30 -6.58 4.71 -5.04
C ASN A 30 -5.47 3.69 -5.39
N VAL A 31 -5.84 2.54 -5.96
CA VAL A 31 -4.87 1.54 -6.43
C VAL A 31 -4.11 2.09 -7.63
N GLN A 32 -2.80 2.17 -7.53
CA GLN A 32 -1.89 2.58 -8.58
C GLN A 32 -0.91 1.46 -8.89
N LEU A 33 -0.78 1.12 -10.17
CA LEU A 33 0.15 0.12 -10.67
C LEU A 33 1.43 0.81 -11.17
N ALA A 34 2.52 0.06 -11.15
CA ALA A 34 3.80 0.43 -11.78
C ALA A 34 3.71 0.56 -13.32
N ASP A 35 2.64 0.03 -13.92
CA ASP A 35 2.46 -0.05 -15.36
C ASP A 35 2.56 1.33 -16.03
N ASN A 36 3.30 1.40 -17.13
CA ASN A 36 3.49 2.60 -17.97
C ASN A 36 4.17 3.79 -17.28
N VAL A 37 4.84 3.56 -16.14
CA VAL A 37 5.66 4.59 -15.48
C VAL A 37 7.14 4.24 -15.67
N GLU A 38 7.89 5.10 -16.37
CA GLU A 38 9.30 4.84 -16.72
C GLU A 38 10.17 4.52 -15.50
N MET A 39 9.90 5.15 -14.36
CA MET A 39 10.62 4.91 -13.09
C MET A 39 10.43 3.47 -12.54
N PHE A 40 9.34 2.79 -12.93
CA PHE A 40 8.99 1.45 -12.45
C PHE A 40 9.08 0.37 -13.54
N LYS A 41 9.80 0.65 -14.62
CA LYS A 41 10.06 -0.33 -15.68
C LYS A 41 10.71 -1.60 -15.12
N GLY A 42 10.14 -2.76 -15.45
CA GLY A 42 10.56 -4.06 -14.91
C GLY A 42 9.82 -4.48 -13.62
N HIS A 43 8.89 -3.65 -13.14
CA HIS A 43 8.00 -3.96 -12.02
C HIS A 43 6.53 -3.99 -12.44
N GLU A 44 6.22 -4.32 -13.69
CA GLU A 44 4.86 -4.37 -14.22
C GLU A 44 3.96 -5.30 -13.39
N GLY A 45 2.72 -4.85 -13.16
CA GLY A 45 1.73 -5.51 -12.30
C GLY A 45 1.92 -5.29 -10.79
N LYS A 46 3.02 -4.67 -10.34
CA LYS A 46 3.20 -4.29 -8.93
C LYS A 46 2.35 -3.08 -8.57
N ILE A 47 1.75 -3.11 -7.38
CA ILE A 47 1.02 -2.00 -6.79
C ILE A 47 2.02 -1.06 -6.13
N ILE A 48 2.13 0.16 -6.66
CA ILE A 48 3.03 1.21 -6.14
C ILE A 48 2.36 2.11 -5.09
N HIS A 49 1.02 2.07 -5.02
CA HIS A 49 0.22 2.71 -3.97
C HIS A 49 -1.17 2.07 -3.92
N SER A 50 -1.73 1.93 -2.73
CA SER A 50 -3.12 1.54 -2.53
C SER A 50 -3.56 1.89 -1.11
N GLU A 51 -4.87 2.05 -0.91
CA GLU A 51 -5.43 2.49 0.36
C GLU A 51 -6.55 1.56 0.81
N LEU A 52 -6.49 1.11 2.06
CA LEU A 52 -7.61 0.45 2.74
C LEU A 52 -8.27 1.44 3.69
N HIS A 53 -9.50 1.84 3.36
CA HIS A 53 -10.32 2.75 4.15
C HIS A 53 -11.23 1.96 5.08
N ILE A 54 -10.79 1.70 6.31
CA ILE A 54 -11.56 0.94 7.30
C ILE A 54 -12.70 1.81 7.85
N ASN A 55 -12.40 3.08 8.16
CA ASN A 55 -13.38 4.10 8.51
C ASN A 55 -12.82 5.50 8.26
N GLU A 56 -13.60 6.53 8.56
CA GLU A 56 -13.21 7.92 8.33
C GLU A 56 -11.90 8.33 9.01
N ASN A 57 -11.46 7.67 10.08
CA ASN A 57 -10.27 7.98 10.87
C ASN A 57 -9.14 6.96 10.74
N CYS A 58 -9.35 5.87 9.99
CA CYS A 58 -8.40 4.79 9.87
C CYS A 58 -8.24 4.41 8.39
N VAL A 59 -7.14 4.89 7.82
CA VAL A 59 -6.68 4.54 6.47
C VAL A 59 -5.32 3.89 6.62
N LEU A 60 -5.10 2.80 5.88
CA LEU A 60 -3.82 2.11 5.80
C LEU A 60 -3.36 2.14 4.34
N TYR A 61 -2.09 2.42 4.10
CA TYR A 61 -1.50 2.31 2.78
C TYR A 61 -0.76 0.99 2.63
N PHE A 62 -0.88 0.39 1.46
CA PHE A 62 -0.16 -0.83 1.08
C PHE A 62 0.56 -0.64 -0.24
N VAL A 63 1.77 -1.18 -0.33
CA VAL A 63 2.63 -1.10 -1.50
C VAL A 63 3.43 -2.40 -1.64
N ASP A 64 3.62 -2.84 -2.88
CA ASP A 64 4.51 -3.96 -3.16
C ASP A 64 5.96 -3.57 -2.89
N LYS A 65 6.70 -4.45 -2.21
CA LYS A 65 8.15 -4.37 -2.15
C LYS A 65 8.70 -4.51 -3.56
N LEU A 66 9.56 -3.56 -3.93
CA LEU A 66 10.37 -3.62 -5.14
C LEU A 66 11.77 -4.14 -4.76
N ASP A 67 12.43 -4.85 -5.68
CA ASP A 67 13.65 -5.65 -5.43
C ASP A 67 14.82 -4.91 -4.78
N ASN A 68 14.77 -3.57 -4.76
CA ASN A 68 15.81 -2.71 -4.18
C ASN A 68 15.45 -2.12 -2.79
N GLN A 69 14.29 -2.45 -2.23
CA GLN A 69 13.88 -1.90 -0.93
C GLN A 69 14.46 -2.75 0.21
N LYS A 70 15.15 -2.07 1.14
CA LYS A 70 15.61 -2.68 2.40
C LYS A 70 14.45 -3.42 3.06
N VAL A 71 14.72 -4.58 3.65
CA VAL A 71 13.78 -5.24 4.56
C VAL A 71 13.48 -4.25 5.69
N VAL A 72 12.38 -3.51 5.58
CA VAL A 72 11.86 -2.65 6.63
C VAL A 72 11.02 -3.53 7.54
N ASN A 73 11.48 -3.72 8.77
CA ASN A 73 10.74 -4.44 9.80
C ASN A 73 9.58 -3.61 10.39
N ASN A 74 9.52 -2.32 10.09
CA ASN A 74 8.54 -1.37 10.61
C ASN A 74 7.78 -0.70 9.47
N PRO A 75 6.46 -0.42 9.64
CA PRO A 75 5.73 0.41 8.69
C PRO A 75 6.30 1.83 8.67
N GLU A 76 6.32 2.44 7.49
CA GLU A 76 6.61 3.86 7.35
C GLU A 76 5.39 4.66 7.81
N LEU A 77 5.61 5.85 8.39
CA LEU A 77 4.54 6.72 8.86
C LEU A 77 4.50 7.97 7.98
N ILE A 78 3.41 8.16 7.26
CA ILE A 78 3.17 9.33 6.41
C ILE A 78 2.40 10.37 7.21
N LEU A 79 2.85 11.61 7.19
CA LEU A 79 2.20 12.74 7.86
C LEU A 79 1.46 13.59 6.82
N ASP A 80 0.13 13.63 6.94
CA ASP A 80 -0.79 14.43 6.11
C ASP A 80 -1.37 15.63 6.89
#